data_AF-A0A934ZL96-F1
#
_entry.id   AF-A0A934ZL96-F1
#
_cell.length_a   1.000
_cell.length_b   1.000
_cell.length_c   1.000
_cell.angle_alpha   90.00
_cell.angle_beta   90.00
_cell.angle_gamma   90.00
#
_symmetry.space_group_name_H-M   'P 1'
#
loop_
_entity.id
_entity.type
_entity.pdbx_description
1 polymer ?
#
loop_
_entity_poly.entity_id
_entity_poly.type
_entity_poly.pdbx_seq_one_letter_code
_entity_poly.pdbx_strand_id
1 'polypeptide(L)'
;MEDVVEAEDVVAPVDVVALVDVVAPRDAGPPPVDVVALPRVTGVPRIDATLKAAMRAVYLRGQAAGLRAAVFAKIGDSITESQSFLTDFGPSSGTPSWNLGSYNAFEPTRAYFDATLVDAVHSSFDRPSLAAMTGWTAGHCLEDGAALLRQELTALRPAVAVVMFGSADVEVTELATYRANLTRVVQIILAANVIPVLSTIPDRTDSPTTVALGPSFVAAVREVAAAQRIPLVDYWAALQPLPGRGVSEDRVHPSLYRLPGGGPEAAYFTPAALAYGYNVRNLLTLATLAHVRAVVFNDGPADP
;
A
#
# COMPACT_ATOMS: atom_id res chain seq x y z
N MET A 1 -0.47 59.82 36.72
CA MET A 1 -0.92 60.18 35.37
C MET A 1 0.17 59.69 34.46
N GLU A 2 -0.02 58.46 33.98
CA GLU A 2 -0.31 58.15 32.55
C GLU A 2 1.01 58.15 31.79
N ASP A 3 1.46 57.16 31.04
CA ASP A 3 1.00 55.84 30.60
C ASP A 3 2.34 55.04 30.50
N VAL A 4 2.43 53.73 30.26
CA VAL A 4 2.38 53.14 28.92
C VAL A 4 2.30 51.63 29.10
N VAL A 5 1.32 51.06 28.41
CA VAL A 5 1.10 49.64 28.16
C VAL A 5 2.22 49.16 27.22
N GLU A 6 3.05 48.20 27.63
CA GLU A 6 3.91 47.49 26.68
C GLU A 6 3.10 46.42 25.95
N ALA A 7 3.15 46.51 24.63
CA ALA A 7 2.47 45.65 23.69
C ALA A 7 3.28 44.36 23.43
N GLU A 8 2.53 43.27 23.40
CA GLU A 8 2.73 41.98 22.73
C GLU A 8 4.08 41.69 22.06
N ASP A 9 4.75 40.66 22.60
CA ASP A 9 5.85 39.95 21.96
C ASP A 9 5.31 39.07 20.83
N VAL A 10 5.29 39.60 19.61
CA VAL A 10 4.95 38.85 18.39
C VAL A 10 6.16 38.00 18.01
N VAL A 11 6.11 36.70 18.35
CA VAL A 11 7.09 35.71 17.87
C VAL A 11 6.97 35.62 16.34
N ALA A 12 8.04 36.01 15.65
CA ALA A 12 8.14 35.94 14.20
C ALA A 12 7.97 34.49 13.70
N PRO A 13 7.29 34.26 12.56
CA PRO A 13 7.15 32.93 12.00
C PRO A 13 8.52 32.39 11.60
N VAL A 14 8.87 31.21 12.14
CA VAL A 14 10.06 30.46 11.75
C VAL A 14 9.91 30.08 10.29
N ASP A 15 10.85 30.57 9.47
CA ASP A 15 10.92 30.28 8.04
C ASP A 15 10.82 28.78 7.76
N VAL A 16 9.83 28.42 6.95
CA VAL A 16 9.69 27.10 6.35
C VAL A 16 10.93 26.91 5.47
N VAL A 17 11.86 26.07 5.92
CA VAL A 17 13.01 25.66 5.11
C VAL A 17 12.45 24.98 3.86
N ALA A 18 12.57 25.66 2.73
CA ALA A 18 12.29 25.09 1.43
C ALA A 18 13.21 23.86 1.26
N LEU A 19 12.59 22.68 1.12
CA LEU A 19 13.31 21.47 0.77
C LEU A 19 13.98 21.71 -0.58
N VAL A 20 15.32 21.72 -0.57
CA VAL A 20 16.16 21.78 -1.75
C VAL A 20 15.77 20.61 -2.65
N ASP A 21 15.50 20.90 -3.93
CA ASP A 21 15.19 19.90 -4.95
C ASP A 21 16.20 18.76 -4.88
N VAL A 22 15.77 17.64 -4.29
CA VAL A 22 16.44 16.34 -4.43
C VAL A 22 16.40 16.06 -5.92
N VAL A 23 17.58 15.85 -6.50
CA VAL A 23 17.84 15.55 -7.91
C VAL A 23 16.62 14.89 -8.55
N ALA A 24 16.05 15.54 -9.58
CA ALA A 24 14.89 15.05 -10.28
C ALA A 24 15.03 13.54 -10.56
N PRO A 25 13.99 12.72 -10.27
CA PRO A 25 14.04 11.28 -10.51
C PRO A 25 14.56 11.02 -11.92
N ARG A 26 15.53 10.11 -12.05
CA ARG A 26 15.91 9.59 -13.36
C ARG A 26 14.74 8.78 -13.90
N ASP A 27 13.87 9.42 -14.66
CA ASP A 27 12.87 8.74 -15.47
C ASP A 27 13.64 7.99 -16.57
N ALA A 28 13.83 6.67 -16.40
CA ALA A 28 14.64 5.84 -17.29
C ALA A 28 13.97 5.56 -18.66
N GLY A 29 12.98 6.36 -19.05
CA GLY A 29 12.15 6.15 -20.22
C GLY A 29 11.03 5.15 -19.97
N PRO A 30 10.10 4.98 -20.92
CA PRO A 30 8.95 4.11 -20.75
C PRO A 30 9.42 2.66 -20.57
N PRO A 31 9.12 2.03 -19.43
CA PRO A 31 9.43 0.62 -19.19
C PRO A 31 8.72 -0.31 -20.18
N PRO A 32 9.25 -1.53 -20.40
CA PRO A 32 8.76 -2.45 -21.43
C PRO A 32 7.26 -2.68 -21.33
N VAL A 33 6.59 -2.66 -22.48
CA VAL A 33 5.18 -3.07 -22.59
C VAL A 33 5.10 -4.54 -22.21
N ASP A 34 4.33 -4.87 -21.17
CA ASP A 34 4.32 -6.21 -20.60
C ASP A 34 3.10 -7.03 -21.06
N VAL A 35 3.34 -8.34 -21.06
CA VAL A 35 2.69 -9.43 -21.81
C VAL A 35 1.15 -9.47 -21.70
N VAL A 36 0.52 -9.88 -22.81
CA VAL A 36 -0.95 -10.02 -23.00
C VAL A 36 -1.63 -11.03 -22.05
N ALA A 37 -0.88 -11.82 -21.27
CA ALA A 37 -1.42 -12.79 -20.33
C ALA A 37 -0.66 -12.81 -18.99
N LEU A 38 -1.24 -12.21 -17.96
CA LEU A 38 -0.77 -12.30 -16.59
C LEU A 38 -1.30 -13.59 -15.92
N PRO A 39 -0.50 -14.28 -15.08
CA PRO A 39 -0.99 -15.40 -14.29
C PRO A 39 -2.14 -14.98 -13.38
N ARG A 40 -3.20 -15.80 -13.30
CA ARG A 40 -4.28 -15.59 -12.33
C ARG A 40 -3.77 -15.92 -10.92
N VAL A 41 -3.96 -15.00 -9.99
CA VAL A 41 -3.63 -15.18 -8.58
C VAL A 41 -4.89 -14.93 -7.76
N THR A 42 -5.31 -15.91 -6.97
CA THR A 42 -6.48 -15.79 -6.08
C THR A 42 -6.27 -14.63 -5.11
N GLY A 43 -7.23 -13.71 -5.03
CA GLY A 43 -7.15 -12.53 -4.17
C GLY A 43 -6.73 -11.25 -4.89
N VAL A 44 -6.23 -11.33 -6.13
CA VAL A 44 -6.04 -10.14 -7.00
C VAL A 44 -7.40 -9.61 -7.46
N PRO A 45 -7.64 -8.30 -7.44
CA PRO A 45 -8.93 -7.70 -7.82
C PRO A 45 -9.30 -8.02 -9.26
N ARG A 46 -10.58 -8.39 -9.48
CA ARG A 46 -11.18 -8.33 -10.81
C ARG A 46 -11.42 -6.87 -11.19
N ILE A 47 -10.89 -6.45 -12.35
CA ILE A 47 -11.09 -5.11 -12.92
C ILE A 47 -12.00 -5.25 -14.14
N ASP A 48 -13.30 -5.29 -13.89
CA ASP A 48 -14.30 -5.31 -14.96
C ASP A 48 -14.41 -3.96 -15.69
N ALA A 49 -15.25 -3.90 -16.73
CA ALA A 49 -15.38 -2.71 -17.56
C ALA A 49 -15.78 -1.46 -16.76
N THR A 50 -16.60 -1.61 -15.70
CA THR A 50 -17.05 -0.49 -14.87
C THR A 50 -15.92 0.01 -13.99
N LEU A 51 -15.20 -0.91 -13.32
CA LEU A 51 -14.07 -0.55 -12.47
C LEU A 51 -12.91 0.01 -13.30
N LYS A 52 -12.62 -0.57 -14.47
CA LYS A 52 -11.65 -0.05 -15.44
C LYS A 52 -11.97 1.40 -15.78
N ALA A 53 -13.21 1.69 -16.20
CA ALA A 53 -13.60 3.05 -16.59
C ALA A 53 -13.41 4.05 -15.45
N ALA A 54 -13.81 3.69 -14.22
CA ALA A 54 -13.65 4.54 -13.05
C ALA A 54 -12.16 4.80 -12.72
N MET A 55 -11.34 3.76 -12.64
CA MET A 55 -9.92 3.89 -12.28
C MET A 55 -9.09 4.52 -13.39
N ARG A 56 -9.46 4.31 -14.66
CA ARG A 56 -8.81 4.98 -15.80
C ARG A 56 -9.08 6.48 -15.79
N ALA A 57 -10.30 6.89 -15.42
CA ALA A 57 -10.59 8.31 -15.24
C ALA A 57 -9.76 8.93 -14.10
N VAL A 58 -9.55 8.23 -12.98
CA VAL A 58 -8.66 8.66 -11.90
C VAL A 58 -7.22 8.78 -12.41
N TYR A 59 -6.71 7.74 -13.06
CA TYR A 59 -5.36 7.71 -13.62
C TYR A 59 -5.08 8.87 -14.58
N LEU A 60 -5.99 9.12 -15.54
CA LEU A 60 -5.81 10.18 -16.52
C LEU A 60 -5.81 11.58 -15.89
N ARG A 61 -6.66 11.82 -14.87
CA ARG A 61 -6.59 13.07 -14.09
C ARG A 61 -5.29 13.17 -13.31
N GLY A 62 -4.81 12.06 -12.75
CA GLY A 62 -3.54 11.98 -12.06
C GLY A 62 -2.36 12.33 -12.96
N GLN A 63 -2.32 11.76 -14.17
CA GLN A 63 -1.30 12.08 -15.17
C GLN A 63 -1.35 13.57 -15.57
N ALA A 64 -2.54 14.12 -15.80
CA ALA A 64 -2.71 15.55 -16.08
C ALA A 64 -2.27 16.45 -14.91
N ALA A 65 -2.34 15.96 -13.68
CA ALA A 65 -1.88 16.64 -12.46
C ALA A 65 -0.39 16.41 -12.14
N GLY A 66 0.36 15.71 -13.00
CA GLY A 66 1.79 15.46 -12.80
C GLY A 66 2.11 14.34 -11.80
N LEU A 67 1.18 13.42 -11.55
CA LEU A 67 1.46 12.21 -10.77
C LEU A 67 2.39 11.26 -11.55
N ARG A 68 3.35 10.66 -10.85
CA ARG A 68 4.38 9.78 -11.40
C ARG A 68 3.81 8.37 -11.60
N ALA A 69 3.69 7.96 -12.87
CA ALA A 69 3.11 6.67 -13.24
C ALA A 69 3.87 5.47 -12.65
N ALA A 70 5.19 5.59 -12.48
CA ALA A 70 6.09 4.56 -11.98
C ALA A 70 6.27 4.58 -10.45
N VAL A 71 5.32 5.16 -9.71
CA VAL A 71 5.42 5.34 -8.26
C VAL A 71 4.12 4.96 -7.59
N PHE A 72 4.23 4.18 -6.53
CA PHE A 72 3.14 3.91 -5.60
C PHE A 72 3.50 4.35 -4.17
N ALA A 73 2.47 4.61 -3.36
CA ALA A 73 2.60 4.86 -1.92
C ALA A 73 2.13 3.64 -1.11
N LYS A 74 2.76 3.41 0.04
CA LYS A 74 2.36 2.40 1.03
C LYS A 74 1.67 3.12 2.19
N ILE A 75 0.47 2.69 2.57
CA ILE A 75 -0.30 3.34 3.64
C ILE A 75 -0.88 2.26 4.54
N GLY A 76 -0.69 2.34 5.85
CA GLY A 76 -1.25 1.31 6.74
C GLY A 76 -0.73 1.24 8.17
N ASP A 77 -0.89 0.07 8.76
CA ASP A 77 -0.46 -0.26 10.13
C ASP A 77 0.93 -0.94 10.16
N SER A 78 1.26 -1.60 11.29
CA SER A 78 2.54 -2.31 11.49
C SER A 78 2.86 -3.32 10.40
N ILE A 79 1.85 -3.95 9.81
CA ILE A 79 2.08 -4.94 8.78
C ILE A 79 2.54 -4.25 7.48
N THR A 80 2.09 -3.02 7.22
CA THR A 80 2.55 -2.21 6.07
C THR A 80 3.89 -1.54 6.32
N GLU A 81 4.17 -1.15 7.57
CA GLU A 81 5.44 -0.54 7.97
C GLU A 81 6.60 -1.56 7.98
N SER A 82 6.30 -2.84 8.29
CA SER A 82 7.29 -3.91 8.35
C SER A 82 8.20 -3.99 7.11
N GLN A 83 9.50 -4.19 7.35
CA GLN A 83 10.48 -4.45 6.28
C GLN A 83 10.19 -5.75 5.50
N SER A 84 9.34 -6.64 6.01
CA SER A 84 8.89 -7.82 5.25
C SER A 84 7.88 -7.49 4.15
N PHE A 85 7.31 -6.28 4.15
CA PHE A 85 6.42 -5.83 3.09
C PHE A 85 7.19 -5.10 2.00
N LEU A 86 7.37 -5.78 0.86
CA LEU A 86 7.93 -5.27 -0.39
C LEU A 86 9.40 -4.80 -0.40
N THR A 87 10.04 -4.53 0.73
CA THR A 87 11.39 -3.94 0.79
C THR A 87 12.44 -4.71 -0.01
N ASP A 88 12.37 -6.05 -0.01
CA ASP A 88 13.30 -6.93 -0.74
C ASP A 88 13.38 -6.65 -2.26
N PHE A 89 12.37 -5.98 -2.84
CA PHE A 89 12.36 -5.59 -4.25
C PHE A 89 13.15 -4.31 -4.55
N GLY A 90 13.34 -3.45 -3.55
CA GLY A 90 13.92 -2.11 -3.74
C GLY A 90 15.45 -2.10 -3.61
N PRO A 91 16.10 -1.07 -4.18
CA PRO A 91 17.55 -1.03 -4.39
C PRO A 91 18.37 -0.82 -3.11
N SER A 92 17.77 -0.23 -2.06
CA SER A 92 18.42 0.07 -0.78
C SER A 92 18.22 -0.99 0.30
N SER A 93 17.62 -2.14 -0.04
CA SER A 93 17.47 -3.28 0.88
C SER A 93 18.78 -3.97 1.29
N GLY A 94 19.94 -3.49 0.82
CA GLY A 94 21.28 -4.00 1.15
C GLY A 94 21.74 -5.15 0.25
N THR A 95 20.82 -6.05 -0.12
CA THR A 95 20.95 -6.98 -1.24
C THR A 95 19.53 -7.27 -1.74
N PRO A 96 19.06 -6.58 -2.79
CA PRO A 96 17.78 -6.92 -3.38
C PRO A 96 17.75 -8.42 -3.70
N SER A 97 16.79 -9.13 -3.10
CA SER A 97 16.73 -10.58 -3.10
C SER A 97 15.29 -10.99 -3.34
N TRP A 98 14.99 -11.39 -4.57
CA TRP A 98 13.68 -11.92 -4.90
C TRP A 98 13.80 -13.16 -5.78
N ASN A 99 12.80 -14.03 -5.66
CA ASN A 99 12.65 -15.20 -6.49
C ASN A 99 11.17 -15.34 -6.83
N LEU A 100 10.78 -14.93 -8.03
CA LEU A 100 9.36 -14.94 -8.42
C LEU A 100 8.84 -16.34 -8.76
N GLY A 101 9.68 -17.38 -8.80
CA GLY A 101 9.26 -18.75 -9.10
C GLY A 101 8.46 -18.86 -10.40
N SER A 102 7.25 -19.42 -10.34
CA SER A 102 6.32 -19.51 -11.48
C SER A 102 5.69 -18.17 -11.89
N TYR A 103 5.95 -17.09 -11.14
CA TYR A 103 5.38 -15.76 -11.33
C TYR A 103 6.34 -14.77 -11.98
N ASN A 104 7.36 -15.26 -12.71
CA ASN A 104 8.33 -14.43 -13.44
C ASN A 104 7.68 -13.44 -14.44
N ALA A 105 6.44 -13.68 -14.86
CA ALA A 105 5.66 -12.73 -15.66
C ALA A 105 5.40 -11.39 -14.95
N PHE A 106 5.63 -11.28 -13.63
CA PHE A 106 5.53 -10.02 -12.90
C PHE A 106 6.87 -9.26 -12.79
N GLU A 107 7.98 -9.82 -13.26
CA GLU A 107 9.29 -9.15 -13.21
C GLU A 107 9.29 -7.78 -13.89
N PRO A 108 8.68 -7.58 -15.08
CA PRO A 108 8.74 -6.27 -15.71
C PRO A 108 7.87 -5.23 -14.97
N THR A 109 6.86 -5.67 -14.19
CA THR A 109 6.14 -4.78 -13.27
C THR A 109 6.99 -4.43 -12.05
N ARG A 110 7.76 -5.37 -11.49
CA ARG A 110 8.72 -5.06 -10.43
C ARG A 110 9.73 -4.03 -10.93
N ALA A 111 10.38 -4.30 -12.06
CA ALA A 111 11.34 -3.39 -12.69
C ALA A 111 10.74 -2.01 -13.00
N TYR A 112 9.47 -1.94 -13.42
CA TYR A 112 8.74 -0.69 -13.67
C TYR A 112 8.73 0.25 -12.46
N PHE A 113 8.35 -0.25 -11.29
CA PHE A 113 8.27 0.56 -10.06
C PHE A 113 9.62 0.76 -9.37
N ASP A 114 10.58 -0.14 -9.64
CA ASP A 114 11.94 -0.05 -9.13
C ASP A 114 12.79 0.98 -9.90
N ALA A 115 12.49 1.21 -11.18
CA ALA A 115 13.22 2.13 -12.05
C ALA A 115 13.16 3.60 -11.60
N THR A 116 12.17 3.98 -10.79
CA THR A 116 12.00 5.35 -10.30
C THR A 116 12.37 5.44 -8.82
N LEU A 117 13.48 6.12 -8.54
CA LEU A 117 13.78 6.53 -7.17
C LEU A 117 12.80 7.62 -6.71
N VAL A 118 12.38 7.53 -5.47
CA VAL A 118 11.46 8.45 -4.80
C VAL A 118 12.17 9.36 -3.79
N ASP A 119 13.43 9.05 -3.49
CA ASP A 119 14.40 9.92 -2.83
C ASP A 119 15.81 9.62 -3.39
N ALA A 120 16.88 9.93 -2.64
CA ALA A 120 18.25 9.73 -3.11
C ALA A 120 18.62 8.27 -3.37
N VAL A 121 17.97 7.31 -2.70
CA VAL A 121 18.41 5.89 -2.69
C VAL A 121 17.26 4.89 -2.77
N HIS A 122 16.02 5.24 -2.42
CA HIS A 122 14.89 4.31 -2.39
C HIS A 122 13.98 4.44 -3.61
N SER A 123 13.33 3.33 -3.96
CA SER A 123 12.15 3.23 -4.83
C SER A 123 10.86 3.24 -3.98
N SER A 124 9.69 3.07 -4.62
CA SER A 124 8.43 2.85 -3.90
C SER A 124 8.42 1.59 -3.02
N PHE A 125 9.23 0.59 -3.34
CA PHE A 125 9.26 -0.69 -2.62
C PHE A 125 9.87 -0.54 -1.22
N ASP A 126 11.00 0.14 -1.11
CA ASP A 126 11.87 0.16 0.07
C ASP A 126 11.88 1.51 0.79
N ARG A 127 11.25 2.56 0.26
CA ARG A 127 11.09 3.82 1.02
C ARG A 127 10.20 3.59 2.25
N PRO A 128 10.61 4.03 3.46
CA PRO A 128 9.73 4.12 4.62
C PRO A 128 8.58 5.10 4.39
N SER A 129 7.34 4.69 4.69
CA SER A 129 6.17 5.55 4.50
C SER A 129 5.93 6.47 5.69
N LEU A 130 5.55 7.73 5.43
CA LEU A 130 5.08 8.66 6.46
C LEU A 130 3.67 8.30 6.97
N ALA A 131 2.93 7.50 6.19
CA ALA A 131 1.55 7.12 6.46
C ALA A 131 1.41 5.61 6.71
N ALA A 132 2.49 4.94 7.12
CA ALA A 132 2.44 3.59 7.66
C ALA A 132 3.25 3.49 8.94
N MET A 133 2.62 3.10 10.05
CA MET A 133 3.28 3.06 11.35
C MET A 133 2.73 1.94 12.22
N THR A 134 3.60 1.37 13.05
CA THR A 134 3.23 0.35 14.01
C THR A 134 2.20 0.87 15.02
N GLY A 135 1.15 0.08 15.27
CA GLY A 135 0.06 0.40 16.20
C GLY A 135 -1.04 1.30 15.62
N TRP A 136 -0.91 1.79 14.39
CA TRP A 136 -1.91 2.67 13.81
C TRP A 136 -3.22 1.96 13.46
N THR A 137 -4.31 2.63 13.82
CA THR A 137 -5.66 2.40 13.30
C THR A 137 -5.89 3.24 12.04
N ALA A 138 -6.98 2.99 11.29
CA ALA A 138 -7.37 3.84 10.16
C ALA A 138 -7.60 5.31 10.57
N GLY A 139 -7.94 5.56 11.84
CA GLY A 139 -8.13 6.90 12.38
C GLY A 139 -6.83 7.70 12.51
N HIS A 140 -5.72 7.05 12.85
CA HIS A 140 -4.44 7.74 13.09
C HIS A 140 -3.92 8.46 11.84
N CYS A 141 -4.08 7.87 10.65
CA CYS A 141 -3.68 8.54 9.41
C CYS A 141 -4.57 9.74 9.02
N LEU A 142 -5.69 9.95 9.74
CA LEU A 142 -6.61 11.08 9.61
C LEU A 142 -6.44 12.14 10.71
N GLU A 143 -5.60 11.88 11.72
CA GLU A 143 -5.26 12.85 12.75
C GLU A 143 -4.58 14.08 12.13
N ASP A 144 -4.63 15.19 12.87
CA ASP A 144 -4.16 16.51 12.39
C ASP A 144 -4.76 16.88 11.01
N GLY A 145 -6.03 16.48 10.82
CA GLY A 145 -6.77 16.72 9.58
C GLY A 145 -6.33 15.84 8.41
N ALA A 146 -5.62 14.74 8.62
CA ALA A 146 -4.95 13.86 7.65
C ALA A 146 -3.64 14.43 7.07
N ALA A 147 -2.87 15.12 7.90
CA ALA A 147 -1.61 15.76 7.50
C ALA A 147 -0.61 14.75 6.92
N LEU A 148 -0.32 13.65 7.63
CA LEU A 148 0.68 12.66 7.21
C LEU A 148 0.27 11.91 5.93
N LEU A 149 -1.01 11.55 5.81
CA LEU A 149 -1.55 10.96 4.59
C LEU A 149 -1.34 11.90 3.39
N ARG A 150 -1.68 13.20 3.52
CA ARG A 150 -1.48 14.15 2.42
C ARG A 150 -0.01 14.44 2.15
N GLN A 151 0.83 14.46 3.17
CA GLN A 151 2.27 14.64 3.02
C GLN A 151 2.88 13.48 2.24
N GLU A 152 2.50 12.23 2.54
CA GLU A 152 2.94 11.05 1.79
C GLU A 152 2.54 11.13 0.31
N LEU A 153 1.27 11.46 0.03
CA LEU A 153 0.77 11.61 -1.33
C LEU A 153 1.45 12.77 -2.08
N THR A 154 1.73 13.88 -1.40
CA THR A 154 2.38 15.06 -1.99
C THR A 154 3.86 14.81 -2.26
N ALA A 155 4.56 14.18 -1.33
CA ALA A 155 5.98 13.86 -1.46
C ALA A 155 6.20 12.87 -2.61
N LEU A 156 5.36 11.84 -2.71
CA LEU A 156 5.52 10.81 -3.73
C LEU A 156 4.89 11.18 -5.07
N ARG A 157 3.82 11.98 -5.10
CA ARG A 157 2.95 12.15 -6.28
C ARG A 157 2.65 10.80 -6.96
N PRO A 158 2.17 9.77 -6.24
CA PRO A 158 2.09 8.41 -6.75
C PRO A 158 0.90 8.23 -7.72
N ALA A 159 0.97 7.27 -8.64
CA ALA A 159 -0.21 6.86 -9.41
C ALA A 159 -1.14 5.92 -8.63
N VAL A 160 -0.58 5.15 -7.69
CA VAL A 160 -1.31 4.14 -6.89
C VAL A 160 -0.97 4.31 -5.42
N ALA A 161 -1.94 4.07 -4.53
CA ALA A 161 -1.69 3.92 -3.11
C ALA A 161 -2.21 2.55 -2.65
N VAL A 162 -1.32 1.69 -2.15
CA VAL A 162 -1.69 0.40 -1.55
C VAL A 162 -1.97 0.62 -0.07
N VAL A 163 -3.17 0.25 0.37
CA VAL A 163 -3.72 0.63 1.67
C VAL A 163 -4.15 -0.60 2.46
N MET A 164 -3.66 -0.73 3.69
CA MET A 164 -4.13 -1.75 4.62
C MET A 164 -4.17 -1.23 6.06
N PHE A 165 -5.39 -1.13 6.60
CA PHE A 165 -5.66 -0.85 8.01
C PHE A 165 -6.69 -1.84 8.52
N GLY A 166 -6.74 -2.02 9.84
CA GLY A 166 -7.74 -2.84 10.50
C GLY A 166 -7.16 -3.72 11.59
N SER A 167 -5.88 -4.08 11.53
CA SER A 167 -5.27 -5.05 12.45
C SER A 167 -5.23 -4.51 13.89
N ALA A 168 -4.94 -3.22 14.03
CA ALA A 168 -5.07 -2.49 15.29
C ALA A 168 -6.52 -2.09 15.58
N ASP A 169 -7.28 -1.67 14.56
CA ASP A 169 -8.67 -1.20 14.73
C ASP A 169 -9.57 -2.26 15.38
N VAL A 170 -9.40 -3.55 15.03
CA VAL A 170 -10.17 -4.68 15.59
C VAL A 170 -10.14 -4.70 17.11
N GLU A 171 -9.06 -4.22 17.74
CA GLU A 171 -8.88 -4.26 19.19
C GLU A 171 -9.50 -3.04 19.90
N VAL A 172 -9.48 -1.87 19.26
CA VAL A 172 -9.71 -0.59 19.97
C VAL A 172 -10.74 0.34 19.31
N THR A 173 -11.25 0.00 18.12
CA THR A 173 -12.12 0.89 17.33
C THR A 173 -13.49 0.25 17.13
N GLU A 174 -14.56 1.03 17.32
CA GLU A 174 -15.90 0.58 16.95
C GLU A 174 -16.02 0.35 15.43
N LEU A 175 -16.70 -0.72 15.02
CA LEU A 175 -16.76 -1.13 13.61
C LEU A 175 -17.32 -0.03 12.68
N ALA A 176 -18.31 0.73 13.15
CA ALA A 176 -18.87 1.85 12.39
C ALA A 176 -17.86 2.99 12.21
N THR A 177 -17.08 3.29 13.24
CA THR A 177 -16.01 4.29 13.21
C THR A 177 -14.88 3.86 12.27
N TYR A 178 -14.47 2.59 12.35
CA TYR A 178 -13.49 2.03 11.42
C TYR A 178 -13.92 2.20 9.96
N ARG A 179 -15.17 1.82 9.65
CA ARG A 179 -15.73 1.96 8.30
C ARG A 179 -15.73 3.42 7.82
N ALA A 180 -16.12 4.35 8.68
CA ALA A 180 -16.12 5.79 8.36
C ALA A 180 -14.70 6.30 8.11
N ASN A 181 -13.74 5.92 8.96
CA ASN A 181 -12.34 6.30 8.82
C ASN A 181 -11.73 5.72 7.54
N LEU A 182 -11.88 4.42 7.28
CA LEU A 182 -11.37 3.78 6.07
C LEU A 182 -11.99 4.39 4.80
N THR A 183 -13.29 4.70 4.83
CA THR A 183 -13.96 5.43 3.73
C THR A 183 -13.30 6.80 3.52
N ARG A 184 -13.03 7.54 4.60
CA ARG A 184 -12.41 8.87 4.51
C ARG A 184 -10.99 8.80 3.95
N VAL A 185 -10.19 7.82 4.35
CA VAL A 185 -8.85 7.56 3.79
C VAL A 185 -8.93 7.37 2.27
N VAL A 186 -9.81 6.47 1.81
CA VAL A 186 -10.03 6.20 0.38
C VAL A 186 -10.44 7.47 -0.37
N GLN A 187 -11.36 8.26 0.19
CA GLN A 187 -11.83 9.50 -0.43
C GLN A 187 -10.71 10.56 -0.54
N ILE A 188 -9.81 10.64 0.43
CA ILE A 188 -8.66 11.55 0.36
C ILE A 188 -7.71 11.14 -0.77
N ILE A 189 -7.43 9.83 -0.91
CA ILE A 189 -6.58 9.29 -1.98
C ILE A 189 -7.21 9.56 -3.36
N LEU A 190 -8.51 9.28 -3.53
CA LEU A 190 -9.23 9.56 -4.78
C LEU A 190 -9.27 11.05 -5.12
N ALA A 191 -9.45 11.92 -4.12
CA ALA A 191 -9.45 13.37 -4.30
C ALA A 191 -8.08 13.91 -4.73
N ALA A 192 -6.99 13.20 -4.39
CA ALA A 192 -5.64 13.48 -4.89
C ALA A 192 -5.38 12.91 -6.30
N ASN A 193 -6.40 12.35 -6.98
CA ASN A 193 -6.30 11.66 -8.27
C ASN A 193 -5.38 10.42 -8.26
N VAL A 194 -5.17 9.82 -7.09
CA VAL A 194 -4.40 8.59 -6.92
C VAL A 194 -5.37 7.40 -6.91
N ILE A 195 -4.97 6.27 -7.50
CA ILE A 195 -5.77 5.03 -7.44
C ILE A 195 -5.55 4.34 -6.08
N PRO A 196 -6.56 4.26 -5.20
CA PRO A 196 -6.46 3.45 -3.99
C PRO A 196 -6.62 1.96 -4.35
N VAL A 197 -5.79 1.12 -3.74
CA VAL A 197 -5.94 -0.34 -3.74
C VAL A 197 -6.07 -0.76 -2.28
N LEU A 198 -7.28 -1.16 -1.87
CA LEU A 198 -7.49 -1.66 -0.51
C LEU A 198 -7.07 -3.11 -0.41
N SER A 199 -6.52 -3.50 0.74
CA SER A 199 -6.32 -4.89 1.12
C SER A 199 -7.13 -5.20 2.37
N THR A 200 -7.79 -6.35 2.40
CA THR A 200 -8.30 -6.92 3.65
C THR A 200 -7.12 -7.23 4.59
N ILE A 201 -7.37 -7.24 5.90
CA ILE A 201 -6.39 -7.63 6.92
C ILE A 201 -6.29 -9.16 7.05
N PRO A 202 -5.14 -9.72 7.50
CA PRO A 202 -5.06 -11.12 7.87
C PRO A 202 -5.90 -11.41 9.14
N ASP A 203 -6.03 -12.69 9.49
CA ASP A 203 -6.56 -13.03 10.81
C ASP A 203 -5.62 -12.50 11.91
N ARG A 204 -6.21 -11.98 12.99
CA ARG A 204 -5.53 -11.64 14.23
C ARG A 204 -6.19 -12.44 15.34
N THR A 205 -5.41 -13.26 16.04
CA THR A 205 -5.94 -14.29 16.95
C THR A 205 -5.31 -14.26 18.33
N ASP A 206 -4.65 -13.15 18.70
CA ASP A 206 -3.96 -12.97 19.97
C ASP A 206 -4.91 -12.85 21.18
N SER A 207 -6.18 -12.47 20.94
CA SER A 207 -7.20 -12.29 21.98
C SER A 207 -8.60 -12.80 21.56
N PRO A 208 -9.51 -13.10 22.51
CA PRO A 208 -10.90 -13.45 22.16
C PRO A 208 -11.64 -12.37 21.36
N THR A 209 -11.36 -11.09 21.66
CA THR A 209 -11.94 -9.94 20.94
C THR A 209 -11.53 -9.95 19.47
N THR A 210 -10.24 -10.11 19.18
CA THR A 210 -9.73 -10.09 17.80
C THR A 210 -10.25 -11.27 16.98
N VAL A 211 -10.35 -12.46 17.60
CA VAL A 211 -10.97 -13.64 16.98
C VAL A 211 -12.45 -13.41 16.67
N ALA A 212 -13.21 -12.82 17.60
CA ALA A 212 -14.65 -12.63 17.44
C ALA A 212 -15.00 -11.53 16.42
N LEU A 213 -14.24 -10.43 16.40
CA LEU A 213 -14.56 -9.25 15.59
C LEU A 213 -13.84 -9.19 14.26
N GLY A 214 -12.69 -9.84 14.10
CA GLY A 214 -11.87 -9.82 12.88
C GLY A 214 -12.66 -10.00 11.58
N PRO A 215 -13.54 -11.02 11.45
CA PRO A 215 -14.34 -11.23 10.25
C PRO A 215 -15.23 -10.03 9.87
N SER A 216 -15.76 -9.30 10.86
CA SER A 216 -16.59 -8.11 10.62
C SER A 216 -15.77 -6.93 10.09
N PHE A 217 -14.51 -6.80 10.50
CA PHE A 217 -13.60 -5.78 9.96
C PHE A 217 -13.18 -6.11 8.52
N VAL A 218 -12.89 -7.38 8.23
CA VAL A 218 -12.64 -7.85 6.86
C VAL A 218 -13.85 -7.57 5.94
N ALA A 219 -15.07 -7.82 6.44
CA ALA A 219 -16.30 -7.48 5.72
C ALA A 219 -16.43 -5.97 5.49
N ALA A 220 -16.11 -5.15 6.48
CA ALA A 220 -16.12 -3.69 6.33
C ALA A 220 -15.13 -3.21 5.26
N VAL A 221 -13.92 -3.78 5.15
CA VAL A 221 -12.97 -3.46 4.06
C VAL A 221 -13.59 -3.77 2.69
N ARG A 222 -14.16 -4.96 2.53
CA ARG A 222 -14.83 -5.39 1.27
C ARG A 222 -15.95 -4.43 0.90
N GLU A 223 -16.78 -4.05 1.86
CA GLU A 223 -17.90 -3.14 1.67
C GLU A 223 -17.43 -1.72 1.30
N VAL A 224 -16.38 -1.20 1.95
CA VAL A 224 -15.80 0.11 1.59
C VAL A 224 -15.24 0.08 0.15
N ALA A 225 -14.50 -0.96 -0.22
CA ALA A 225 -13.96 -1.08 -1.58
C ALA A 225 -15.07 -1.12 -2.64
N ALA A 226 -16.12 -1.91 -2.39
CA ALA A 226 -17.28 -1.99 -3.27
C ALA A 226 -18.02 -0.65 -3.37
N ALA A 227 -18.30 0.00 -2.23
CA ALA A 227 -19.03 1.28 -2.18
C ALA A 227 -18.27 2.41 -2.88
N GLN A 228 -16.93 2.44 -2.73
CA GLN A 228 -16.08 3.45 -3.39
C GLN A 228 -15.70 3.06 -4.83
N ARG A 229 -16.05 1.84 -5.29
CA ARG A 229 -15.71 1.29 -6.61
C ARG A 229 -14.21 1.34 -6.88
N ILE A 230 -13.44 0.73 -5.99
CA ILE A 230 -11.97 0.68 -6.07
C ILE A 230 -11.46 -0.76 -6.03
N PRO A 231 -10.25 -1.05 -6.54
CA PRO A 231 -9.65 -2.38 -6.44
C PRO A 231 -9.49 -2.86 -5.00
N LEU A 232 -9.83 -4.13 -4.78
CA LEU A 232 -9.67 -4.84 -3.51
C LEU A 232 -8.76 -6.06 -3.69
N VAL A 233 -7.69 -6.13 -2.89
CA VAL A 233 -6.92 -7.34 -2.65
C VAL A 233 -7.57 -8.12 -1.51
N ASP A 234 -8.17 -9.28 -1.81
CA ASP A 234 -8.76 -10.16 -0.78
C ASP A 234 -7.69 -11.05 -0.16
N TYR A 235 -6.76 -10.40 0.54
CA TYR A 235 -5.64 -11.03 1.24
C TYR A 235 -6.10 -12.03 2.30
N TRP A 236 -7.17 -11.70 3.05
CA TRP A 236 -7.73 -12.58 4.06
C TRP A 236 -8.12 -13.93 3.46
N ALA A 237 -8.84 -13.91 2.33
CA ALA A 237 -9.27 -15.13 1.65
C ALA A 237 -8.08 -15.92 1.09
N ALA A 238 -7.08 -15.23 0.55
CA ALA A 238 -5.87 -15.86 0.03
C ALA A 238 -5.05 -16.58 1.11
N LEU A 239 -5.14 -16.13 2.37
CA LEU A 239 -4.43 -16.70 3.50
C LEU A 239 -5.13 -17.88 4.17
N GLN A 240 -6.46 -18.00 4.06
CA GLN A 240 -7.23 -19.05 4.74
C GLN A 240 -6.73 -20.49 4.51
N PRO A 241 -6.25 -20.91 3.31
CA PRO A 241 -5.77 -22.27 3.11
C PRO A 241 -4.38 -22.53 3.69
N LEU A 242 -3.66 -21.52 4.17
CA LEU A 242 -2.27 -21.65 4.62
C LEU A 242 -2.15 -22.20 6.05
N PRO A 243 -1.02 -22.83 6.41
CA PRO A 243 -0.68 -23.11 7.80
C PRO A 243 -0.80 -21.85 8.68
N GLY A 244 -1.44 -21.98 9.84
CA GLY A 244 -1.68 -20.84 10.73
C GLY A 244 -2.49 -19.70 10.07
N ARG A 245 -3.15 -19.96 8.94
CA ARG A 245 -3.80 -18.95 8.08
C ARG A 245 -2.84 -17.82 7.70
N GLY A 246 -1.56 -18.17 7.49
CA GLY A 246 -0.51 -17.22 7.15
C GLY A 246 -0.13 -16.26 8.26
N VAL A 247 -0.56 -16.49 9.51
CA VAL A 247 -0.20 -15.70 10.69
C VAL A 247 0.98 -16.36 11.40
N SER A 248 1.87 -15.56 11.96
CA SER A 248 3.04 -16.00 12.72
C SER A 248 2.64 -16.51 14.11
N GLU A 249 3.61 -17.05 14.85
CA GLU A 249 3.42 -17.55 16.22
C GLU A 249 2.99 -16.44 17.20
N ASP A 250 3.25 -15.18 16.87
CA ASP A 250 2.78 -14.04 17.67
C ASP A 250 1.26 -13.81 17.58
N ARG A 251 0.58 -14.52 16.66
CA ARG A 251 -0.87 -14.44 16.41
C ARG A 251 -1.37 -13.07 15.94
N VAL A 252 -0.47 -12.17 15.54
CA VAL A 252 -0.78 -10.79 15.10
C VAL A 252 -0.25 -10.54 13.69
N HIS A 253 1.05 -10.78 13.46
CA HIS A 253 1.69 -10.45 12.19
C HIS A 253 1.70 -11.65 11.24
N PRO A 254 1.73 -11.42 9.91
CA PRO A 254 1.90 -12.49 8.95
C PRO A 254 3.19 -13.27 9.17
N SER A 255 3.15 -14.58 8.90
CA SER A 255 4.33 -15.42 8.91
C SER A 255 5.26 -15.07 7.75
N LEU A 256 6.55 -15.39 7.90
CA LEU A 256 7.60 -15.02 6.97
C LEU A 256 8.48 -16.22 6.62
N TYR A 257 8.67 -16.47 5.33
CA TYR A 257 9.58 -17.50 4.87
C TYR A 257 11.04 -17.15 5.19
N ARG A 258 11.81 -18.15 5.61
CA ARG A 258 13.24 -18.03 5.89
C ARG A 258 14.00 -19.15 5.18
N LEU A 259 15.15 -18.83 4.60
CA LEU A 259 16.02 -19.84 4.03
C LEU A 259 16.63 -20.72 5.13
N PRO A 260 16.82 -22.03 4.90
CA PRO A 260 17.56 -22.88 5.82
C PRO A 260 18.97 -22.32 6.07
N GLY A 261 19.26 -21.93 7.32
CA GLY A 261 20.54 -21.31 7.68
C GLY A 261 20.75 -19.88 7.14
N GLY A 262 19.70 -19.25 6.59
CA GLY A 262 19.75 -17.93 5.98
C GLY A 262 18.78 -16.93 6.59
N GLY A 263 18.64 -15.79 5.89
CA GLY A 263 17.80 -14.66 6.30
C GLY A 263 16.31 -14.85 5.98
N PRO A 264 15.48 -13.86 6.37
CA PRO A 264 14.11 -13.74 5.86
C PRO A 264 14.11 -13.43 4.37
N GLU A 265 13.15 -13.99 3.63
CA GLU A 265 13.00 -13.78 2.19
C GLU A 265 11.52 -13.58 1.85
N ALA A 266 11.01 -12.36 2.01
CA ALA A 266 9.60 -12.05 1.84
C ALA A 266 9.18 -11.91 0.37
N ALA A 267 10.14 -11.69 -0.53
CA ALA A 267 9.93 -11.64 -1.99
C ALA A 267 10.18 -12.98 -2.71
N TYR A 268 10.14 -14.10 -1.99
CA TYR A 268 10.23 -15.44 -2.59
C TYR A 268 8.83 -15.99 -2.81
N PHE A 269 8.52 -16.36 -4.05
CA PHE A 269 7.23 -16.91 -4.49
C PHE A 269 7.37 -18.36 -4.97
N THR A 270 8.28 -19.11 -4.35
CA THR A 270 8.35 -20.57 -4.53
C THR A 270 7.18 -21.25 -3.81
N PRO A 271 6.80 -22.49 -4.19
CA PRO A 271 5.73 -23.21 -3.48
C PRO A 271 5.95 -23.32 -1.97
N ALA A 272 7.21 -23.45 -1.51
CA ALA A 272 7.53 -23.48 -0.09
C ALA A 272 7.32 -22.12 0.59
N ALA A 273 7.73 -21.03 -0.07
CA ALA A 273 7.62 -19.68 0.47
C ALA A 273 6.16 -19.17 0.47
N LEU A 274 5.32 -19.61 -0.47
CA LEU A 274 3.89 -19.26 -0.52
C LEU A 274 3.02 -19.98 0.52
N ALA A 275 3.63 -20.72 1.45
CA ALA A 275 2.99 -21.15 2.69
C ALA A 275 2.98 -20.04 3.78
N TYR A 276 3.60 -18.88 3.50
CA TYR A 276 3.82 -17.81 4.48
C TYR A 276 3.09 -16.51 4.09
N GLY A 277 2.61 -15.79 5.12
CA GLY A 277 1.71 -14.66 4.92
C GLY A 277 2.34 -13.47 4.19
N TYR A 278 3.52 -13.00 4.61
CA TYR A 278 4.20 -11.88 3.94
C TYR A 278 4.53 -12.20 2.48
N ASN A 279 4.92 -13.43 2.19
CA ASN A 279 5.20 -13.90 0.83
C ASN A 279 3.94 -13.84 -0.06
N VAL A 280 2.79 -14.30 0.45
CA VAL A 280 1.51 -14.16 -0.26
C VAL A 280 1.12 -12.71 -0.41
N ARG A 281 1.29 -11.87 0.62
CA ARG A 281 0.99 -10.43 0.53
C ARG A 281 1.80 -9.72 -0.55
N ASN A 282 3.09 -10.00 -0.62
CA ASN A 282 4.00 -9.42 -1.60
C ASN A 282 3.65 -9.89 -3.02
N LEU A 283 3.33 -11.18 -3.21
CA LEU A 283 2.85 -11.71 -4.49
C LEU A 283 1.54 -11.01 -4.93
N LEU A 284 0.55 -10.94 -4.04
CA LEU A 284 -0.73 -10.30 -4.33
C LEU A 284 -0.57 -8.83 -4.69
N THR A 285 0.29 -8.12 -3.97
CA THR A 285 0.53 -6.70 -4.21
C THR A 285 1.20 -6.48 -5.57
N LEU A 286 2.26 -7.24 -5.87
CA LEU A 286 2.94 -7.15 -7.16
C LEU A 286 2.02 -7.55 -8.33
N ALA A 287 1.25 -8.63 -8.18
CA ALA A 287 0.28 -9.07 -9.17
C ALA A 287 -0.84 -8.03 -9.38
N THR A 288 -1.29 -7.37 -8.32
CA THR A 288 -2.30 -6.31 -8.41
C THR A 288 -1.75 -5.06 -9.11
N LEU A 289 -0.52 -4.67 -8.80
CA LEU A 289 0.16 -3.58 -9.52
C LEU A 289 0.31 -3.91 -11.01
N ALA A 290 0.64 -5.16 -11.35
CA ALA A 290 0.72 -5.61 -12.74
C ALA A 290 -0.65 -5.54 -13.43
N HIS A 291 -1.71 -5.98 -12.75
CA HIS A 291 -3.07 -5.97 -13.28
C HIS A 291 -3.61 -4.55 -13.48
N VAL A 292 -3.42 -3.67 -12.50
CA VAL A 292 -3.76 -2.24 -12.62
C VAL A 292 -2.99 -1.60 -13.78
N ARG A 293 -1.70 -1.89 -13.92
CA ARG A 293 -0.90 -1.36 -15.04
C ARG A 293 -1.43 -1.85 -16.39
N ALA A 294 -1.69 -3.16 -16.53
CA ALA A 294 -2.20 -3.75 -17.76
C ALA A 294 -3.57 -3.19 -18.16
N VAL A 295 -4.53 -3.18 -17.24
CA VAL A 295 -5.93 -2.82 -17.54
C VAL A 295 -6.16 -1.31 -17.50
N VAL A 296 -5.58 -0.61 -16.52
CA VAL A 296 -5.87 0.81 -16.26
C VAL A 296 -4.87 1.73 -16.94
N PHE A 297 -3.56 1.51 -16.79
CA PHE A 297 -2.55 2.43 -17.34
C PHE A 297 -2.48 2.28 -18.86
N ASN A 298 -2.32 1.04 -19.31
CA ASN A 298 -2.13 0.67 -20.72
C ASN A 298 -3.43 0.53 -21.51
N ASP A 299 -4.58 0.80 -20.89
CA ASP A 299 -5.91 0.61 -21.50
C ASP A 299 -6.22 -0.83 -21.97
N GLY A 300 -5.57 -1.83 -21.36
CA GLY A 300 -5.77 -3.24 -21.73
C GLY A 300 -7.22 -3.69 -21.54
N PRO A 301 -7.62 -4.83 -22.13
CA PRO A 301 -8.98 -5.35 -22.00
C PRO A 301 -9.35 -5.49 -20.52
N ALA A 302 -10.61 -5.15 -20.19
CA ALA A 302 -11.14 -5.39 -18.86
C ALA A 302 -11.36 -6.90 -18.64
N ASP A 303 -11.41 -7.31 -17.37
CA ASP A 303 -11.76 -8.67 -17.03
C ASP A 303 -13.20 -9.00 -17.47
N PRO A 304 -13.45 -10.23 -17.94
CA PRO A 304 -14.79 -10.70 -18.30
C PRO A 304 -15.70 -10.72 -17.09
#